data_AF-A0A7S2MW27-F1
#
_entry.id   AF-A0A7S2MW27-F1
#
_cell.length_a   1.000
_cell.length_b   1.000
_cell.length_c   1.000
_cell.angle_alpha   90.00
_cell.angle_beta   90.00
_cell.angle_gamma   90.00
#
_symmetry.space_group_name_H-M   'P 1'
#
loop_
_entity.id
_entity.type
_entity.pdbx_description
1 polymer ?
#
loop_
_entity_poly.entity_id
_entity_poly.type
_entity_poly.pdbx_seq_one_letter_code
_entity_poly.pdbx_strand_id
1 'polypeptide(L)'
;GLPLALGLVAYTFSGHAIVPSIYCSMKRPQDFERMVSVTFLIVIGCCILTAVGGYYMFGNEVEDQVTLSLEEFSGEKAELAMKMLTWLMILTAFSKFTLTMYPLAL
;
A
#
# COMPACT_ATOMS: atom_id res chain seq x y z
N GLY A 1 14.71 10.69 3.29
CA GLY A 1 14.82 9.93 2.03
C GLY A 1 15.14 8.44 2.27
N LEU A 2 16.42 8.06 2.19
CA LEU A 2 16.84 6.65 2.07
C LEU A 2 16.34 5.70 3.19
N PRO A 3 16.43 6.03 4.49
CA PRO A 3 15.96 5.13 5.56
C PRO A 3 14.44 4.95 5.56
N LEU A 4 13.71 5.99 5.15
CA LEU A 4 12.25 6.01 5.07
C LEU A 4 11.76 5.17 3.88
N ALA A 5 12.41 5.32 2.72
CA ALA A 5 12.15 4.47 1.55
C ALA A 5 12.47 2.99 1.84
N LEU A 6 13.61 2.71 2.47
CA LEU A 6 13.97 1.35 2.90
C LEU A 6 12.99 0.82 3.94
N GLY A 7 12.52 1.64 4.87
CA GLY A 7 11.51 1.27 5.87
C GLY A 7 10.16 0.94 5.26
N LEU A 8 9.71 1.70 4.25
CA LEU A 8 8.47 1.43 3.52
C LEU A 8 8.56 0.15 2.70
N VAL A 9 9.70 -0.09 2.04
CA VAL A 9 9.96 -1.36 1.35
C VAL A 9 9.98 -2.51 2.36
N ALA A 10 10.74 -2.38 3.45
CA ALA A 10 10.78 -3.42 4.49
C ALA A 10 9.38 -3.71 5.06
N TYR A 11 8.55 -2.68 5.27
CA TYR A 11 7.17 -2.82 5.74
C TYR A 11 6.28 -3.58 4.77
N THR A 12 6.34 -3.29 3.46
CA THR A 12 5.51 -3.98 2.46
C THR A 12 5.88 -5.45 2.30
N PHE A 13 7.13 -5.82 2.55
CA PHE A 13 7.59 -7.21 2.52
C PHE A 13 7.53 -7.92 3.90
N SER A 14 7.27 -7.19 5.00
CA SER A 14 7.18 -7.72 6.36
C SER A 14 5.79 -8.35 6.65
N GLY A 15 5.49 -9.44 5.94
CA GLY A 15 4.21 -10.19 6.06
C GLY A 15 4.31 -11.53 6.77
N HIS A 16 5.38 -11.82 7.52
CA HIS A 16 5.63 -13.18 8.01
C HIS A 16 4.59 -13.64 9.05
N ALA A 17 3.99 -12.71 9.79
CA ALA A 17 2.98 -13.02 10.80
C ALA A 17 1.64 -13.51 10.22
N ILE A 18 1.31 -13.17 8.97
CA ILE A 18 0.04 -13.56 8.33
C ILE A 18 0.14 -14.87 7.54
N VAL A 19 1.36 -15.36 7.28
CA VAL A 19 1.63 -16.61 6.55
C VAL A 19 0.89 -17.83 7.12
N PRO A 20 0.89 -18.09 8.44
CA PRO A 20 0.18 -19.25 9.01
C PRO A 20 -1.34 -19.14 8.88
N SER A 21 -1.89 -17.93 9.02
CA SER A 21 -3.33 -17.68 8.90
C SER A 21 -3.82 -17.91 7.47
N ILE A 22 -3.08 -17.43 6.47
CA ILE A 22 -3.39 -17.67 5.05
C ILE A 22 -3.25 -19.15 4.71
N TYR A 23 -2.21 -19.82 5.21
CA TYR A 23 -2.01 -21.24 5.00
C TYR A 23 -3.17 -22.10 5.54
N CYS A 24 -3.63 -21.82 6.77
CA CYS A 24 -4.77 -22.52 7.38
C CYS A 24 -6.11 -22.18 6.72
N SER A 25 -6.27 -20.98 6.15
CA SER A 25 -7.50 -20.56 5.47
C SER A 25 -7.63 -21.10 4.04
N MET A 26 -6.55 -21.65 3.48
CA MET A 26 -6.52 -22.14 2.11
C MET A 26 -7.16 -23.51 1.95
N LYS A 27 -8.03 -23.64 0.95
CA LYS A 27 -8.64 -24.93 0.57
C LYS A 27 -7.62 -25.94 0.04
N ARG A 28 -6.48 -25.49 -0.50
CA ARG A 28 -5.38 -26.31 -1.04
C ARG A 28 -4.02 -25.78 -0.58
N PRO A 29 -3.52 -26.22 0.60
CA PRO A 29 -2.27 -25.70 1.16
C PRO A 29 -1.02 -26.02 0.32
N GLN A 30 -1.05 -27.06 -0.51
CA GLN A 30 0.03 -27.43 -1.42
C GLN A 30 0.35 -26.37 -2.49
N ASP A 31 -0.59 -25.47 -2.80
CA ASP A 31 -0.42 -24.40 -3.80
C ASP A 31 0.08 -23.08 -3.17
N PHE A 32 0.40 -23.07 -1.87
CA PHE A 32 0.75 -21.86 -1.12
C PHE A 32 1.89 -21.07 -1.75
N GLU A 33 3.00 -21.74 -2.05
CA GLU A 33 4.21 -21.10 -2.56
C GLU A 33 3.96 -20.43 -3.91
N ARG A 34 3.17 -21.09 -4.78
CA ARG A 34 2.80 -20.52 -6.09
C ARG A 34 1.90 -19.31 -5.93
N MET A 35 0.94 -19.37 -5.02
CA MET A 35 0.01 -18.27 -4.74
C MET A 35 0.75 -17.04 -4.17
N VAL A 36 1.67 -17.27 -3.23
CA VAL A 36 2.52 -16.23 -2.64
C VAL A 36 3.45 -15.61 -3.69
N SER A 37 4.11 -16.43 -4.53
CA SER A 37 5.00 -15.93 -5.58
C SER A 37 4.25 -15.06 -6.60
N VAL A 38 3.07 -15.49 -7.08
CA VAL A 38 2.25 -14.70 -8.01
C VAL A 38 1.79 -13.39 -7.35
N THR A 39 1.35 -13.44 -6.09
CA THR A 39 0.90 -12.24 -5.37
C THR A 39 2.03 -11.24 -5.20
N PHE A 40 3.23 -11.69 -4.84
CA PHE A 40 4.40 -10.81 -4.73
C PHE A 40 4.75 -10.17 -6.07
N LEU A 41 4.69 -10.90 -7.18
CA LEU A 41 4.95 -10.36 -8.51
C LEU A 41 3.95 -9.27 -8.89
N ILE A 42 2.66 -9.47 -8.60
CA ILE A 42 1.62 -8.47 -8.85
C ILE A 42 1.88 -7.22 -8.00
N VAL A 43 2.17 -7.38 -6.71
CA VAL A 43 2.46 -6.26 -5.80
C VAL A 43 3.67 -5.47 -6.27
N ILE A 44 4.76 -6.15 -6.64
CA ILE A 44 5.96 -5.50 -7.20
C ILE A 44 5.61 -4.73 -8.47
N GLY A 45 4.83 -5.32 -9.38
CA GLY A 45 4.38 -4.65 -10.60
C GLY A 45 3.59 -3.36 -10.30
N CYS A 46 2.62 -3.43 -9.39
CA CYS A 46 1.86 -2.26 -8.95
C CYS A 46 2.75 -1.20 -8.30
N CYS A 47 3.68 -1.60 -7.43
CA CYS A 47 4.63 -0.69 -6.80
C CYS A 47 5.52 0.02 -7.82
N ILE A 48 6.02 -0.70 -8.84
CA ILE A 48 6.84 -0.12 -9.90
C ILE A 48 6.02 0.86 -10.75
N LEU A 49 4.78 0.50 -11.12
CA LEU A 49 3.91 1.40 -11.89
C LEU A 49 3.66 2.71 -11.13
N THR A 50 3.35 2.62 -9.83
CA THR A 50 3.17 3.80 -8.99
C THR A 50 4.47 4.58 -8.81
N ALA A 51 5.61 3.92 -8.68
CA ALA A 51 6.91 4.59 -8.57
C ALA A 51 7.29 5.35 -9.85
N VAL A 52 7.10 4.73 -11.01
CA VAL A 52 7.35 5.36 -12.32
C VAL A 52 6.37 6.52 -12.56
N GLY A 53 5.08 6.33 -12.25
CA GLY A 53 4.06 7.37 -12.36
C GLY A 53 4.34 8.56 -11.44
N GLY A 54 4.69 8.30 -10.18
CA GLY A 54 5.06 9.32 -9.21
C GLY A 54 6.32 10.08 -9.59
N TYR A 55 7.35 9.38 -10.08
CA TYR A 55 8.56 10.01 -10.60
C TYR A 55 8.28 10.90 -11.82
N TYR A 56 7.40 10.46 -12.73
CA TYR A 56 7.03 11.24 -13.90
C TYR A 56 6.17 12.47 -13.54
N MET A 57 5.32 12.37 -12.53
CA MET A 57 4.46 13.48 -12.08
C MET A 57 5.20 14.54 -11.25
N PHE A 58 6.14 14.16 -10.39
CA PHE A 58 6.76 15.07 -9.41
C PHE A 58 8.24 15.35 -9.64
N GLY A 59 8.92 14.57 -10.48
CA GLY A 59 10.34 14.78 -10.78
C GLY A 59 11.22 14.82 -9.52
N ASN A 60 12.01 15.88 -9.37
CA ASN A 60 12.94 16.08 -8.24
C ASN A 60 12.32 16.88 -7.08
N GLU A 61 11.06 17.32 -7.18
CA GLU A 61 10.30 18.06 -6.15
C GLU A 61 9.35 17.13 -5.39
N VAL A 62 9.86 16.00 -4.92
CA VAL A 62 9.08 15.08 -4.07
C VAL A 62 9.12 15.59 -2.63
N GLU A 63 8.02 16.16 -2.15
CA GLU A 63 7.79 16.33 -0.71
C GLU A 63 7.50 14.97 -0.04
N ASP A 64 7.55 14.93 1.30
CA ASP A 64 7.41 13.70 2.11
C ASP A 64 6.11 12.90 1.87
N GLN A 65 5.12 13.46 1.16
CA GLN A 65 3.91 12.75 0.68
C GLN A 65 3.49 13.18 -0.73
N VAL A 66 3.43 12.20 -1.63
CA VAL A 66 2.94 12.33 -3.03
C VAL A 66 1.49 12.86 -3.09
N THR A 67 0.67 12.61 -2.07
CA THR A 67 -0.73 13.07 -2.02
C THR A 67 -0.85 14.58 -1.78
N LEU A 68 0.01 15.17 -0.94
CA LEU A 68 -0.03 16.60 -0.62
C LEU A 68 0.44 17.44 -1.82
N SER A 69 1.51 17.02 -2.49
CA SER A 69 2.01 17.72 -3.67
C SER A 69 1.06 17.61 -4.88
N LEU A 70 0.20 16.58 -4.96
CA LEU A 70 -0.81 16.47 -6.03
C LEU A 70 -1.98 17.42 -5.80
N GLU A 71 -2.30 17.75 -4.54
CA GLU A 71 -3.38 18.66 -4.15
C GLU A 71 -3.02 20.11 -4.49
N GLU A 72 -1.72 20.47 -4.41
CA GLU A 72 -1.21 21.81 -4.73
C GLU A 72 -1.07 22.06 -6.25
N PHE A 73 -0.74 21.03 -7.04
CA PHE A 73 -0.55 21.15 -8.49
C PHE A 73 -1.79 20.82 -9.35
N SER A 74 -2.86 20.28 -8.75
CA SER A 74 -4.09 19.89 -9.46
C SER A 74 -5.06 21.06 -9.60
N GLY A 75 -5.03 21.75 -10.74
CA GLY A 75 -6.09 22.72 -11.09
C GLY A 75 -7.50 22.12 -10.97
N GLU A 76 -8.45 22.97 -10.58
CA GLU A 76 -9.92 22.86 -10.30
C GLU A 76 -10.66 21.52 -10.53
N LYS A 77 -10.28 20.69 -11.51
CA LYS A 77 -10.93 19.41 -11.84
C LYS A 77 -10.43 18.23 -11.01
N ALA A 78 -9.22 18.29 -10.46
CA ALA A 78 -8.64 17.19 -9.68
C ALA A 78 -8.73 17.39 -8.15
N GLU A 79 -9.10 18.58 -7.67
CA GLU A 79 -9.32 18.85 -6.24
C GLU A 79 -10.39 17.93 -5.63
N LEU A 80 -11.52 17.73 -6.33
CA LEU A 80 -12.59 16.83 -5.88
C LEU A 80 -12.10 15.38 -5.78
N ALA A 81 -11.31 14.93 -6.76
CA ALA A 81 -10.78 13.57 -6.77
C ALA A 81 -9.77 13.35 -5.63
N MET A 82 -8.89 14.32 -5.38
CA MET A 82 -7.91 14.29 -4.30
C MET A 82 -8.57 14.29 -2.92
N LYS A 83 -9.56 15.16 -2.72
CA LYS A 83 -10.35 15.22 -1.48
C LYS A 83 -11.06 13.90 -1.21
N MET A 84 -11.66 13.30 -2.24
CA MET A 84 -12.27 11.97 -2.14
C MET A 84 -11.25 10.88 -1.81
N LEU A 85 -10.06 10.92 -2.41
CA LEU A 85 -8.96 9.99 -2.13
C LEU A 85 -8.49 10.08 -0.67
N THR A 86 -8.35 11.30 -0.15
CA THR A 86 -7.94 11.54 1.24
C THR A 86 -8.98 11.01 2.22
N TRP A 87 -10.27 11.26 1.98
CA TRP A 87 -11.35 10.68 2.79
C TRP A 87 -11.35 9.15 2.73
N LEU A 88 -11.14 8.56 1.54
CA LEU A 88 -11.05 7.11 1.38
C LEU A 88 -9.85 6.54 2.15
N MET A 89 -8.70 7.21 2.10
CA MET A 89 -7.49 6.82 2.84
C MET A 89 -7.75 6.77 4.34
N ILE A 90 -8.40 7.81 4.89
CA ILE A 90 -8.80 7.88 6.31
C ILE A 90 -9.74 6.70 6.67
N LEU A 91 -10.75 6.45 5.84
CA LEU A 91 -11.69 5.33 6.08
C LEU A 91 -10.97 3.98 6.05
N THR A 92 -10.09 3.74 5.08
CA THR A 92 -9.34 2.48 5.01
C THR A 92 -8.36 2.31 6.17
N ALA A 93 -7.78 3.39 6.70
CA ALA A 93 -6.92 3.35 7.89
C ALA A 93 -7.73 2.93 9.12
N PHE A 94 -8.92 3.49 9.30
CA PHE A 94 -9.82 3.15 10.40
C PHE A 94 -10.28 1.69 10.32
N SER A 95 -10.66 1.20 9.13
CA SER A 95 -11.02 -0.20 8.95
C SER A 95 -9.86 -1.17 9.24
N LYS A 96 -8.64 -0.83 8.81
CA LYS A 96 -7.45 -1.65 9.13
C LYS A 96 -7.17 -1.69 10.63
N PHE A 97 -7.32 -0.56 11.33
CA PHE A 97 -7.12 -0.48 12.78
C PHE A 97 -8.06 -1.44 13.53
N THR A 98 -9.35 -1.47 13.15
CA THR A 98 -10.33 -2.39 13.73
C THR A 98 -10.00 -3.86 13.42
N LEU A 99 -9.54 -4.17 12.21
CA LEU A 99 -9.14 -5.54 11.84
C LEU A 99 -7.90 -6.02 12.62
N THR A 100 -6.92 -5.14 12.86
CA THR A 100 -5.74 -5.48 13.67
C THR A 100 -6.05 -5.65 15.15
N MET A 101 -7.10 -5.01 15.66
CA MET A 101 -7.56 -5.17 17.04
C MET A 101 -8.43 -6.42 17.26
N TYR A 102 -9.07 -6.94 16.21
CA TYR A 102 -9.92 -8.13 16.27
C TYR A 102 -9.22 -9.39 16.86
N PRO A 103 -7.97 -9.75 16.48
CA PRO A 103 -7.26 -10.86 17.08
C PRO A 103 -6.66 -10.56 18.47
N LEU A 104 -6.67 -9.31 18.95
CA LEU A 104 -6.15 -8.93 20.28
C LEU A 104 -7.23 -8.95 21.37
N ALA A 105 -8.51 -8.97 20.99
CA ALA A 105 -9.65 -9.00 21.89
C ALA A 105 -10.21 -10.42 22.14
N LEU A 106 -9.52 -11.46 21.66
CA LEU A 106 -9.87 -12.88 21.78
C LEU A 106 -8.75 -13.60 22.55
#